data_AF-A0A1G5Y3J7-F1
#
_entry.id   AF-A0A1G5Y3J7-F1
#
_cell.length_a   1.000
_cell.length_b   1.000
_cell.length_c   1.000
_cell.angle_alpha   90.00
_cell.angle_beta   90.00
_cell.angle_gamma   90.00
#
_symmetry.space_group_name_H-M   'P 1'
#
loop_
_entity.id
_entity.type
_entity.pdbx_description
1 polymer ?
#
loop_
_entity_poly.entity_id
_entity_poly.type
_entity_poly.pdbx_seq_one_letter_code
_entity_poly.pdbx_strand_id
1 'polypeptide(L)'
;MRKLEGALMKLIMDFKADWHETLKEIMKSEWDLDTKAITENVPVHYFNAAQRRITATPRKVLVSNTFHCPAEHLQGWEQIKQSALEGRDLNPHLSKFIGKVKKTDLLLSDWGVHHLHLGTELEGQYKARTGPLLFARVTADSFYAIDVYTHDDFADAEIVEVVHRNWPETIEHWALQGMQSKERLTSDQRKTLRKKRYNSFVQVKDGTTYAPIGGGYMFSGHSIFAITEMDKEHDFLECLERLIPDLIPTLLPELEKRGYLENGDLRVSLVLTDLAYFAHFPEYGIVTELQKRRAGPWSAVVSKNAKTLKWA
;
A
#
# COMPACT_ATOMS: atom_id res chain seq x y z
N MET A 1 40.74 -41.64 -1.86
CA MET A 1 40.21 -41.35 -0.52
C MET A 1 40.78 -40.02 -0.04
N ARG A 2 39.96 -38.96 -0.01
CA ARG A 2 40.16 -37.78 0.85
C ARG A 2 38.78 -37.41 1.39
N LYS A 3 38.50 -37.85 2.61
CA LYS A 3 37.43 -37.31 3.44
C LYS A 3 37.85 -35.89 3.81
N LEU A 4 37.06 -34.89 3.45
CA LEU A 4 36.99 -33.64 4.18
C LEU A 4 35.69 -33.72 4.97
N GLU A 5 35.77 -34.38 6.12
CA GLU A 5 34.75 -34.33 7.17
C GLU A 5 35.05 -33.08 8.02
N GLY A 6 34.19 -32.07 7.89
CA GLY A 6 34.05 -30.93 8.79
C GLY A 6 32.58 -30.56 8.73
N ALA A 7 31.87 -30.63 9.85
CA ALA A 7 30.41 -30.62 9.85
C ALA A 7 29.87 -29.25 9.38
N LEU A 8 28.83 -29.30 8.54
CA LEU A 8 28.31 -28.13 7.86
C LEU A 8 27.43 -27.35 8.86
N MET A 9 27.81 -26.11 9.18
CA MET A 9 26.92 -25.15 9.83
C MET A 9 25.59 -25.08 9.06
N LYS A 10 24.47 -25.16 9.79
CA LYS A 10 23.14 -25.05 9.20
C LYS A 10 22.52 -23.70 9.58
N LEU A 11 22.31 -22.86 8.57
CA LEU A 11 21.58 -21.60 8.72
C LEU A 11 20.07 -21.88 8.71
N ILE A 12 19.35 -21.33 9.69
CA ILE A 12 17.88 -21.38 9.77
C ILE A 12 17.35 -19.95 9.71
N MET A 13 16.80 -19.57 8.56
CA MET A 13 16.27 -18.24 8.30
C MET A 13 15.08 -18.29 7.33
N ASP A 14 14.12 -17.40 7.55
CA ASP A 14 12.99 -17.14 6.65
C ASP A 14 12.60 -15.66 6.79
N PHE A 15 13.33 -14.80 6.08
CA PHE A 15 13.15 -13.35 6.13
C PHE A 15 11.78 -12.94 5.60
N LYS A 16 11.18 -13.72 4.69
CA LYS A 16 9.80 -13.47 4.23
C LYS A 16 8.80 -13.68 5.36
N ALA A 17 8.92 -14.77 6.12
CA ALA A 17 8.07 -15.04 7.26
C ALA A 17 8.24 -13.98 8.37
N ASP A 18 9.48 -13.60 8.70
CA ASP A 18 9.75 -12.53 9.67
C ASP A 18 9.13 -11.19 9.25
N TRP A 19 9.23 -10.86 7.96
CA TRP A 19 8.60 -9.67 7.41
C TRP A 19 7.07 -9.76 7.44
N HIS A 20 6.48 -10.91 7.09
CA HIS A 20 5.03 -11.13 7.16
C HIS A 20 4.47 -10.90 8.57
N GLU A 21 5.17 -11.39 9.60
CA GLU A 21 4.78 -11.15 10.99
C GLU A 21 4.87 -9.66 11.36
N THR A 22 5.90 -8.95 10.86
CA THR A 22 6.00 -7.49 11.01
C THR A 22 4.78 -6.78 10.38
N LEU A 23 4.39 -7.16 9.17
CA LEU A 23 3.21 -6.59 8.50
C LEU A 23 1.90 -6.87 9.26
N LYS A 24 1.74 -8.09 9.80
CA LYS A 24 0.56 -8.44 10.62
C LYS A 24 0.50 -7.58 11.88
N GLU A 25 1.62 -7.36 12.54
CA GLU A 25 1.65 -6.53 13.74
C GLU A 25 1.31 -5.07 13.41
N ILE A 26 1.79 -4.51 12.30
CA ILE A 26 1.43 -3.16 11.87
C ILE A 26 -0.07 -3.06 11.59
N MET A 27 -0.62 -3.98 10.78
CA MET A 27 -2.06 -4.01 10.49
C MET A 27 -2.92 -4.07 11.76
N LYS A 28 -2.48 -4.84 12.75
CA LYS A 28 -3.19 -5.00 14.02
C LYS A 28 -3.05 -3.77 14.92
N SER A 29 -1.83 -3.29 15.11
CA SER A 29 -1.53 -2.25 16.11
C SER A 29 -1.83 -0.84 15.64
N GLU A 30 -1.58 -0.53 14.36
CA GLU A 30 -1.78 0.81 13.81
C GLU A 30 -3.18 0.99 13.21
N TRP A 31 -3.77 -0.07 12.67
CA TRP A 31 -5.02 0.01 11.90
C TRP A 31 -6.18 -0.80 12.46
N ASP A 32 -6.00 -1.42 13.64
CA ASP A 32 -7.01 -2.24 14.32
C ASP A 32 -7.64 -3.31 13.41
N LEU A 33 -6.84 -3.91 12.53
CA LEU A 33 -7.30 -4.95 11.61
C LEU A 33 -7.21 -6.34 12.24
N ASP A 34 -8.27 -7.13 12.05
CA ASP A 34 -8.24 -8.56 12.36
C ASP A 34 -7.41 -9.33 11.32
N THR A 35 -6.16 -9.62 11.70
CA THR A 35 -5.20 -10.36 10.87
C THR A 35 -5.33 -11.88 10.99
N LYS A 36 -6.14 -12.40 11.93
CA LYS A 36 -6.32 -13.86 12.11
C LYS A 36 -6.93 -14.52 10.87
N ALA A 37 -7.73 -13.78 10.11
CA ALA A 37 -8.35 -14.24 8.89
C ALA A 37 -7.37 -14.38 7.71
N ILE A 38 -6.12 -13.91 7.85
CA ILE A 38 -5.10 -13.91 6.80
C ILE A 38 -4.19 -15.11 6.99
N THR A 39 -4.38 -16.13 6.14
CA THR A 39 -3.60 -17.38 6.18
C THR A 39 -2.50 -17.44 5.12
N GLU A 40 -2.60 -16.61 4.08
CA GLU A 40 -1.68 -16.56 2.95
C GLU A 40 -1.62 -15.13 2.38
N ASN A 41 -0.60 -14.83 1.57
CA ASN A 41 -0.46 -13.56 0.86
C ASN A 41 -0.59 -12.33 1.77
N VAL A 42 -0.04 -12.42 2.99
CA VAL A 42 -0.05 -11.35 4.00
C VAL A 42 0.37 -9.99 3.40
N PRO A 43 1.43 -9.90 2.58
CA PRO A 43 1.83 -8.62 2.01
C PRO A 43 0.79 -8.00 1.08
N VAL A 44 0.11 -8.80 0.26
CA VAL A 44 -0.94 -8.32 -0.64
C VAL A 44 -2.07 -7.66 0.17
N HIS A 45 -2.46 -8.29 1.28
CA HIS A 45 -3.47 -7.74 2.18
C HIS A 45 -3.01 -6.47 2.88
N TYR A 46 -1.75 -6.43 3.32
CA TYR A 46 -1.13 -5.24 3.89
C TYR A 46 -1.14 -4.08 2.88
N PHE A 47 -0.63 -4.27 1.66
CA PHE A 47 -0.54 -3.22 0.65
C PHE A 47 -1.91 -2.75 0.18
N ASN A 48 -2.87 -3.67 0.04
CA ASN A 48 -4.26 -3.30 -0.24
C ASN A 48 -4.90 -2.52 0.93
N ALA A 49 -4.58 -2.83 2.18
CA ALA A 49 -5.06 -2.06 3.33
C ALA A 49 -4.39 -0.67 3.43
N ALA A 50 -3.10 -0.59 3.15
CA ALA A 50 -2.32 0.64 3.13
C ALA A 50 -2.81 1.59 2.02
N GLN A 51 -2.95 1.10 0.79
CA GLN A 51 -3.35 1.92 -0.37
C GLN A 51 -4.71 2.58 -0.19
N ARG A 52 -5.65 1.91 0.49
CA ARG A 52 -7.00 2.43 0.76
C ARG A 52 -7.03 3.53 1.81
N ARG A 53 -5.94 3.74 2.56
CA ARG A 53 -5.84 4.75 3.60
C ARG A 53 -5.12 5.98 3.08
N ILE A 54 -5.53 7.13 3.58
CA ILE A 54 -4.89 8.41 3.26
C ILE A 54 -3.99 8.79 4.42
N THR A 55 -2.68 8.87 4.18
CA THR A 55 -1.72 9.32 5.21
C THR A 55 -2.03 10.75 5.63
N ALA A 56 -2.04 11.03 6.93
CA ALA A 56 -2.20 12.35 7.51
C ALA A 56 -0.94 13.21 7.23
N THR A 57 -1.01 14.05 6.21
CA THR A 57 0.05 15.01 5.85
C THR A 57 -0.57 16.19 5.12
N PRO A 58 -0.07 17.43 5.33
CA PRO A 58 -0.57 18.61 4.62
C PRO A 58 -0.48 18.42 3.11
N ARG A 59 -1.54 18.84 2.40
CA ARG A 59 -1.61 18.76 0.94
C ARG A 59 -2.17 20.06 0.35
N LYS A 60 -1.74 20.38 -0.87
CA LYS A 60 -2.41 21.39 -1.70
C LYS A 60 -3.79 20.88 -2.06
N VAL A 61 -4.83 21.67 -1.86
CA VAL A 61 -6.19 21.32 -2.32
C VAL A 61 -6.46 21.99 -3.65
N LEU A 62 -6.69 21.18 -4.68
CA LEU A 62 -7.10 21.62 -6.01
C LEU A 62 -8.54 21.17 -6.23
N VAL A 63 -9.39 22.09 -6.65
CA VAL A 63 -10.82 21.85 -6.85
C VAL A 63 -11.10 21.94 -8.35
N SER A 64 -11.84 20.98 -8.89
CA SER A 64 -12.16 20.97 -10.31
C SER A 64 -13.01 22.18 -10.70
N ASN A 65 -12.93 22.56 -11.98
CA ASN A 65 -13.71 23.65 -12.54
C ASN A 65 -15.23 23.40 -12.62
N THR A 66 -15.68 22.16 -12.37
CA THR A 66 -17.10 21.79 -12.36
C THR A 66 -17.60 21.38 -10.97
N PHE A 67 -16.75 21.43 -9.95
CA PHE A 67 -17.06 20.95 -8.61
C PHE A 67 -18.34 21.59 -8.07
N HIS A 68 -19.29 20.74 -7.66
CA HIS A 68 -20.52 21.18 -7.03
C HIS A 68 -20.83 20.31 -5.80
N CYS A 69 -20.96 20.95 -4.64
CA CYS A 69 -21.36 20.29 -3.40
C CYS A 69 -22.77 20.74 -3.01
N PRO A 70 -23.72 19.81 -2.79
CA PRO A 70 -25.05 20.14 -2.29
C PRO A 70 -25.01 20.94 -0.99
N ALA A 71 -25.95 21.88 -0.83
CA ALA A 71 -25.95 22.83 0.29
C ALA A 71 -25.93 22.13 1.66
N GLU A 72 -26.66 21.03 1.81
CA GLU A 72 -26.71 20.22 3.03
C GLU A 72 -25.38 19.51 3.37
N HIS A 73 -24.42 19.45 2.43
CA HIS A 73 -23.14 18.77 2.60
C HIS A 73 -21.93 19.72 2.57
N LEU A 74 -22.15 21.03 2.41
CA LEU A 74 -21.08 22.03 2.38
C LEU A 74 -20.22 22.02 3.65
N GLN A 75 -20.83 21.81 4.83
CA GLN A 75 -20.08 21.72 6.08
C GLN A 75 -19.12 20.52 6.08
N GLY A 76 -19.56 19.36 5.58
CA GLY A 76 -18.72 18.18 5.46
C GLY A 76 -17.58 18.36 4.47
N TRP A 77 -17.86 19.01 3.34
CA TRP A 77 -16.83 19.38 2.36
C TRP A 77 -15.77 20.30 2.98
N GLU A 78 -16.16 21.38 3.66
CA GLU A 78 -15.19 22.30 4.27
C GLU A 78 -14.36 21.62 5.39
N GLN A 79 -14.95 20.67 6.15
CA GLN A 79 -14.17 19.86 7.10
C GLN A 79 -13.10 19.01 6.42
N ILE A 80 -13.43 18.34 5.31
CA ILE A 80 -12.47 17.53 4.54
C ILE A 80 -11.38 18.42 3.96
N LYS A 81 -11.76 19.52 3.31
CA LYS A 81 -10.83 20.48 2.71
C LYS A 81 -9.85 21.03 3.73
N GLN A 82 -10.34 21.48 4.89
CA GLN A 82 -9.48 21.98 5.95
C GLN A 82 -8.55 20.89 6.50
N SER A 83 -9.06 19.67 6.66
CA SER A 83 -8.27 18.52 7.11
C SER A 83 -7.16 18.17 6.11
N ALA A 84 -7.43 18.23 4.81
CA ALA A 84 -6.43 18.03 3.77
C ALA A 84 -5.33 19.11 3.78
N LEU A 85 -5.72 20.38 3.95
CA LEU A 85 -4.78 21.52 4.02
C LEU A 85 -3.85 21.43 5.25
N GLU A 86 -4.40 21.07 6.40
CA GLU A 86 -3.67 21.01 7.67
C GLU A 86 -2.96 19.66 7.90
N GLY A 87 -3.24 18.67 7.06
CA GLY A 87 -2.69 17.31 7.21
C GLY A 87 -3.31 16.50 8.33
N ARG A 88 -4.57 16.78 8.69
CA ARG A 88 -5.34 15.96 9.62
C ARG A 88 -5.79 14.66 8.96
N ASP A 89 -6.19 13.70 9.80
CA ASP A 89 -6.62 12.38 9.35
C ASP A 89 -7.95 12.46 8.57
N LEU A 90 -7.92 11.99 7.31
CA LEU A 90 -9.08 11.90 6.43
C LEU A 90 -9.73 10.51 6.45
N ASN A 91 -9.08 9.50 7.05
CA ASN A 91 -9.59 8.13 7.10
C ASN A 91 -10.97 7.99 7.76
N PRO A 92 -11.38 8.83 8.74
CA PRO A 92 -12.74 8.80 9.26
C PRO A 92 -13.81 9.07 8.20
N HIS A 93 -13.50 9.79 7.12
CA HIS A 93 -14.44 10.05 6.03
C HIS A 93 -14.51 8.90 5.01
N LEU A 94 -13.61 7.91 5.07
CA LEU A 94 -13.64 6.77 4.16
C LEU A 94 -14.71 5.74 4.57
N SER A 95 -14.97 4.77 3.69
CA SER A 95 -15.85 3.65 3.99
C SER A 95 -15.36 2.85 5.20
N LYS A 96 -16.28 2.44 6.09
CA LYS A 96 -15.98 1.51 7.20
C LYS A 96 -15.32 0.19 6.79
N PHE A 97 -15.35 -0.14 5.50
CA PHE A 97 -14.66 -1.30 4.95
C PHE A 97 -13.13 -1.15 4.91
N ILE A 98 -12.55 0.03 5.17
CA ILE A 98 -11.10 0.15 5.41
C ILE A 98 -10.66 -0.66 6.63
N GLY A 99 -11.55 -0.85 7.63
CA GLY A 99 -11.36 -1.73 8.78
C GLY A 99 -11.54 -3.23 8.48
N LYS A 100 -11.68 -3.63 7.21
CA LYS A 100 -11.79 -5.04 6.80
C LYS A 100 -10.61 -5.39 5.89
N VAL A 101 -9.76 -6.31 6.35
CA VAL A 101 -8.46 -6.59 5.72
C VAL A 101 -8.57 -7.23 4.32
N LYS A 102 -9.61 -8.02 4.08
CA LYS A 102 -9.88 -8.66 2.76
C LYS A 102 -10.72 -7.80 1.80
N LYS A 103 -11.15 -6.60 2.20
CA LYS A 103 -11.93 -5.72 1.31
C LYS A 103 -11.00 -4.96 0.38
N THR A 104 -11.39 -4.85 -0.88
CA THR A 104 -10.67 -4.12 -1.94
C THR A 104 -11.50 -2.93 -2.39
N ASP A 105 -10.85 -1.87 -2.86
CA ASP A 105 -11.53 -0.74 -3.49
C ASP A 105 -11.20 -0.71 -4.98
N LEU A 106 -12.19 -1.08 -5.80
CA LEU A 106 -12.00 -1.15 -7.25
C LEU A 106 -12.02 0.22 -7.92
N LEU A 107 -12.70 1.21 -7.36
CA LEU A 107 -12.67 2.56 -7.92
C LEU A 107 -11.26 3.14 -7.74
N LEU A 108 -10.70 2.95 -6.54
CA LEU A 108 -9.33 3.33 -6.24
C LEU A 108 -8.32 2.58 -7.11
N SER A 109 -8.48 1.25 -7.24
CA SER A 109 -7.57 0.44 -8.05
C SER A 109 -7.67 0.73 -9.55
N ASP A 110 -8.86 1.07 -10.05
CA ASP A 110 -9.05 1.40 -11.47
C ASP A 110 -8.55 2.81 -11.78
N TRP A 111 -8.99 3.81 -11.02
CA TRP A 111 -8.83 5.23 -11.38
C TRP A 111 -8.01 6.07 -10.40
N GLY A 112 -7.53 5.49 -9.30
CA GLY A 112 -6.81 6.23 -8.26
C GLY A 112 -7.71 7.18 -7.46
N VAL A 113 -9.03 6.95 -7.49
CA VAL A 113 -10.03 7.82 -6.88
C VAL A 113 -10.51 7.24 -5.55
N HIS A 114 -10.37 8.02 -4.50
CA HIS A 114 -11.00 7.78 -3.20
C HIS A 114 -12.40 8.35 -3.20
N HIS A 115 -13.29 7.72 -2.43
CA HIS A 115 -14.63 8.22 -2.16
C HIS A 115 -14.78 8.49 -0.66
N LEU A 116 -15.13 9.74 -0.31
CA LEU A 116 -15.23 10.23 1.06
C LEU A 116 -16.66 10.63 1.38
N HIS A 117 -17.19 10.13 2.49
CA HIS A 117 -18.47 10.55 3.05
C HIS A 117 -18.39 12.00 3.55
N LEU A 118 -19.45 12.77 3.31
CA LEU A 118 -19.57 14.19 3.66
C LEU A 118 -20.25 14.40 5.02
N GLY A 119 -20.37 13.37 5.85
CA GLY A 119 -20.95 13.46 7.19
C GLY A 119 -20.06 14.28 8.13
N THR A 120 -20.68 15.04 9.03
CA THR A 120 -19.97 15.87 10.02
C THR A 120 -19.82 15.18 11.37
N GLU A 121 -20.77 14.32 11.73
CA GLU A 121 -20.79 13.59 12.99
C GLU A 121 -20.06 12.25 12.90
N LEU A 122 -19.45 11.80 14.00
CA LEU A 122 -18.85 10.47 14.11
C LEU A 122 -19.90 9.44 14.52
N GLU A 123 -19.91 8.32 13.82
CA GLU A 123 -20.60 7.08 14.14
C GLU A 123 -19.55 5.99 14.42
N GLY A 124 -19.09 5.93 15.68
CA GLY A 124 -17.93 5.13 16.07
C GLY A 124 -16.63 5.78 15.60
N GLN A 125 -15.84 5.10 14.76
CA GLN A 125 -14.57 5.61 14.22
C GLN A 125 -14.72 6.33 12.87
N TYR A 126 -15.91 6.29 12.26
CA TYR A 126 -16.17 6.80 10.91
C TYR A 126 -17.19 7.92 10.95
N LYS A 127 -17.16 8.83 9.97
CA LYS A 127 -18.20 9.84 9.79
C LYS A 127 -19.49 9.20 9.28
N ALA A 128 -20.62 9.81 9.63
CA ALA A 128 -21.94 9.37 9.19
C ALA A 128 -22.00 9.19 7.67
N ARG A 129 -22.64 8.11 7.23
CA ARG A 129 -22.76 7.80 5.79
C ARG A 129 -23.67 8.82 5.12
N THR A 130 -23.17 9.45 4.08
CA THR A 130 -23.95 10.29 3.17
C THR A 130 -24.27 9.54 1.88
N GLY A 131 -25.39 9.88 1.23
CA GLY A 131 -25.72 9.38 -0.10
C GLY A 131 -24.73 9.92 -1.15
N PRO A 132 -24.59 11.26 -1.23
CA PRO A 132 -23.53 11.93 -1.96
C PRO A 132 -22.15 11.71 -1.32
N LEU A 133 -21.11 11.62 -2.13
CA LEU A 133 -19.74 11.30 -1.76
C LEU A 133 -18.80 12.25 -2.50
N LEU A 134 -17.83 12.81 -1.79
CA LEU A 134 -16.72 13.49 -2.45
C LEU A 134 -15.82 12.45 -3.12
N PHE A 135 -15.64 12.57 -4.43
CA PHE A 135 -14.62 11.80 -5.14
C PHE A 135 -13.36 12.66 -5.24
N ALA A 136 -12.23 12.10 -4.84
CA ALA A 136 -10.96 12.80 -4.86
C ALA A 136 -9.82 11.87 -5.26
N ARG A 137 -8.90 12.39 -6.07
CA ARG A 137 -7.60 11.75 -6.27
C ARG A 137 -6.64 12.33 -5.24
N VAL A 138 -5.95 11.47 -4.49
CA VAL A 138 -5.06 11.88 -3.40
C VAL A 138 -3.66 11.37 -3.70
N THR A 139 -2.70 12.29 -3.71
CA THR A 139 -1.28 12.02 -3.96
C THR A 139 -0.47 12.38 -2.71
N ALA A 140 0.87 12.29 -2.78
CA ALA A 140 1.72 12.63 -1.65
C ALA A 140 1.61 14.12 -1.25
N ASP A 141 1.42 15.01 -2.22
CA ASP A 141 1.48 16.47 -2.03
C ASP A 141 0.17 17.20 -2.34
N SER A 142 -0.75 16.56 -3.06
CA SER A 142 -1.96 17.20 -3.57
C SER A 142 -3.22 16.36 -3.34
N PHE A 143 -4.30 17.05 -2.99
CA PHE A 143 -5.67 16.55 -2.88
C PHE A 143 -6.51 17.18 -3.99
N TYR A 144 -6.87 16.37 -4.98
CA TYR A 144 -7.63 16.79 -6.16
C TYR A 144 -9.10 16.48 -5.94
N ALA A 145 -9.90 17.47 -5.54
CA ALA A 145 -11.35 17.35 -5.37
C ALA A 145 -12.02 17.35 -6.74
N ILE A 146 -12.47 16.18 -7.18
CA ILE A 146 -13.02 15.96 -8.52
C ILE A 146 -14.44 16.51 -8.56
N ASP A 147 -15.37 15.87 -7.85
CA ASP A 147 -16.75 16.33 -7.71
C ASP A 147 -17.47 15.56 -6.58
N VAL A 148 -18.74 15.87 -6.37
CA VAL A 148 -19.63 15.08 -5.52
C VAL A 148 -20.50 14.16 -6.38
N TYR A 149 -20.41 12.85 -6.12
CA TYR A 149 -21.11 11.80 -6.85
C TYR A 149 -21.93 10.92 -5.91
N THR A 150 -22.70 9.99 -6.46
CA THR A 150 -23.42 8.96 -5.71
C THR A 150 -22.70 7.61 -5.75
N HIS A 151 -23.25 6.63 -5.03
CA HIS A 151 -22.74 5.26 -5.05
C HIS A 151 -22.93 4.54 -6.41
N ASP A 152 -23.79 5.06 -7.28
CA ASP A 152 -24.05 4.47 -8.59
C ASP A 152 -23.09 4.95 -9.68
N ASP A 153 -22.43 6.09 -9.47
CA ASP A 153 -21.60 6.78 -10.46
C ASP A 153 -20.16 6.26 -10.51
N PHE A 154 -19.84 5.20 -9.76
CA PHE A 154 -18.46 4.71 -9.62
C PHE A 154 -17.84 4.35 -10.98
N ALA A 155 -18.64 4.03 -12.00
CA ALA A 155 -18.19 3.67 -13.33
C ALA A 155 -18.39 4.79 -14.39
N ASP A 156 -18.76 6.00 -13.98
CA ASP A 156 -18.96 7.14 -14.87
C ASP A 156 -17.62 7.67 -15.41
N ALA A 157 -17.48 7.72 -16.72
CA ALA A 157 -16.28 8.22 -17.38
C ALA A 157 -16.07 9.73 -17.14
N GLU A 158 -17.11 10.49 -16.76
CA GLU A 158 -16.97 11.91 -16.43
C GLU A 158 -15.99 12.13 -15.25
N ILE A 159 -15.82 11.15 -14.36
CA ILE A 159 -14.82 11.23 -13.28
C ILE A 159 -13.41 11.39 -13.87
N VAL A 160 -13.09 10.61 -14.90
CA VAL A 160 -11.77 10.68 -15.57
C VAL A 160 -11.70 11.88 -16.50
N GLU A 161 -12.81 12.26 -17.13
CA GLU A 161 -12.92 13.48 -17.92
C GLU A 161 -12.57 14.73 -17.10
N VAL A 162 -13.11 14.84 -15.88
CA VAL A 162 -12.84 15.96 -14.98
C VAL A 162 -11.36 16.02 -14.61
N VAL A 163 -10.74 14.88 -14.29
CA VAL A 163 -9.30 14.82 -13.98
C VAL A 163 -8.47 15.22 -15.20
N HIS A 164 -8.77 14.67 -16.37
CA HIS A 164 -8.08 15.00 -17.62
C HIS A 164 -8.20 16.49 -17.98
N ARG A 165 -9.39 17.06 -17.86
CA ARG A 165 -9.64 18.48 -18.20
C ARG A 165 -8.93 19.44 -17.26
N ASN A 166 -8.81 19.09 -15.99
CA ASN A 166 -8.29 20.01 -14.96
C ASN A 166 -6.80 19.81 -14.69
N TRP A 167 -6.31 18.57 -14.72
CA TRP A 167 -4.96 18.20 -14.30
C TRP A 167 -4.37 17.09 -15.19
N PRO A 168 -4.35 17.24 -16.53
CA PRO A 168 -3.92 16.19 -17.46
C PRO A 168 -2.49 15.71 -17.19
N GLU A 169 -1.59 16.60 -16.80
CA GLU A 169 -0.19 16.33 -16.46
C GLU A 169 -0.06 15.33 -15.30
N THR A 170 -1.06 15.27 -14.42
CA THR A 170 -1.03 14.38 -13.25
C THR A 170 -1.38 12.93 -13.59
N ILE A 171 -1.92 12.70 -14.79
CA ILE A 171 -2.34 11.38 -15.30
C ILE A 171 -1.75 11.02 -16.68
N GLU A 172 -0.92 11.87 -17.26
CA GLU A 172 -0.40 11.72 -18.63
C GLU A 172 0.34 10.40 -18.88
N HIS A 173 1.02 9.86 -17.86
CA HIS A 173 1.79 8.63 -18.01
C HIS A 173 0.93 7.37 -18.15
N TRP A 174 -0.38 7.45 -17.88
CA TRP A 174 -1.34 6.40 -18.18
C TRP A 174 -2.02 6.57 -19.55
N ALA A 175 -1.72 7.65 -20.29
CA ALA A 175 -2.28 7.88 -21.62
C ALA A 175 -1.66 6.90 -22.63
N LEU A 176 -2.53 6.25 -23.42
CA LEU A 176 -2.16 5.26 -24.42
C LEU A 176 -2.01 5.95 -25.78
N GLN A 177 -0.77 6.18 -26.18
CA GLN A 177 -0.44 6.77 -27.47
C GLN A 177 -0.88 5.87 -28.63
N GLY A 178 -1.56 6.45 -29.61
CA GLY A 178 -2.05 5.74 -30.80
C GLY A 178 -3.25 4.81 -30.56
N MET A 179 -3.81 4.79 -29.33
CA MET A 179 -5.01 4.02 -29.03
C MET A 179 -6.23 4.93 -28.99
N GLN A 180 -7.09 4.82 -30.00
CA GLN A 180 -8.41 5.42 -30.01
C GLN A 180 -9.44 4.36 -30.35
N SER A 181 -10.31 4.04 -29.39
CA SER A 181 -11.46 3.19 -29.67
C SER A 181 -12.50 3.99 -30.46
N LYS A 182 -13.13 3.35 -31.45
CA LYS A 182 -14.29 3.92 -32.13
C LYS A 182 -15.55 3.90 -31.25
N GLU A 183 -15.61 2.98 -30.30
CA GLU A 183 -16.72 2.81 -29.38
C GLU A 183 -16.28 3.04 -27.94
N ARG A 184 -17.00 3.90 -27.22
CA ARG A 184 -16.78 4.14 -25.80
C ARG A 184 -17.68 3.23 -24.98
N LEU A 185 -17.11 2.61 -23.95
CA LEU A 185 -17.89 1.83 -23.00
C LEU A 185 -18.86 2.74 -22.25
N THR A 186 -20.12 2.31 -22.15
CA THR A 186 -21.10 2.94 -21.26
C THR A 186 -20.76 2.67 -19.80
N SER A 187 -21.32 3.46 -18.87
CA SER A 187 -21.15 3.25 -17.43
C SER A 187 -21.58 1.84 -16.99
N ASP A 188 -22.67 1.30 -17.55
CA ASP A 188 -23.16 -0.05 -17.24
C ASP A 188 -22.23 -1.16 -17.77
N GLN A 189 -21.70 -0.99 -18.98
CA GLN A 189 -20.72 -1.92 -19.54
C GLN A 189 -19.45 -1.92 -18.68
N ARG A 190 -18.95 -0.73 -18.29
CA ARG A 190 -17.79 -0.60 -17.42
C ARG A 190 -18.04 -1.19 -16.03
N LYS A 191 -19.21 -0.94 -15.43
CA LYS A 191 -19.64 -1.53 -14.14
C LYS A 191 -19.65 -3.06 -14.23
N THR A 192 -20.11 -3.62 -15.35
CA THR A 192 -20.12 -5.06 -15.60
C THR A 192 -18.70 -5.63 -15.70
N LEU A 193 -17.81 -4.99 -16.47
CA LEU A 193 -16.41 -5.39 -16.59
C LEU A 193 -15.69 -5.34 -15.24
N ARG A 194 -15.86 -4.24 -14.49
CA ARG A 194 -15.26 -4.06 -13.17
C ARG A 194 -15.76 -5.08 -12.15
N LYS A 195 -17.06 -5.40 -12.14
CA LYS A 195 -17.63 -6.48 -11.30
C LYS A 195 -16.98 -7.84 -11.59
N LYS A 196 -16.65 -8.10 -12.85
CA LYS A 196 -15.96 -9.31 -13.33
C LYS A 196 -14.43 -9.24 -13.25
N ARG A 197 -13.88 -8.15 -12.72
CA ARG A 197 -12.43 -7.91 -12.57
C ARG A 197 -11.66 -7.85 -13.90
N TYR A 198 -12.30 -7.40 -14.97
CA TYR A 198 -11.60 -6.98 -16.18
C TYR A 198 -11.11 -5.53 -16.03
N ASN A 199 -9.86 -5.27 -16.40
CA ASN A 199 -9.37 -3.91 -16.59
C ASN A 199 -9.90 -3.39 -17.93
N SER A 200 -10.33 -2.12 -17.94
CA SER A 200 -10.89 -1.49 -19.14
C SER A 200 -10.29 -0.11 -19.33
N PHE A 201 -10.06 0.27 -20.58
CA PHE A 201 -9.60 1.62 -20.90
C PHE A 201 -10.74 2.64 -20.83
N VAL A 202 -10.39 3.90 -20.65
CA VAL A 202 -11.33 5.02 -20.63
C VAL A 202 -10.89 6.06 -21.64
N GLN A 203 -11.76 6.36 -22.59
CA GLN A 203 -11.50 7.42 -23.56
C GLN A 203 -12.30 8.67 -23.15
N VAL A 204 -11.59 9.78 -22.98
CA VAL A 204 -12.15 11.11 -22.69
C VAL A 204 -12.58 11.81 -23.98
N LYS A 205 -13.28 12.94 -23.86
CA LYS A 205 -14.01 13.59 -24.96
C LYS A 205 -13.12 13.99 -26.13
N ASP A 206 -11.90 14.44 -25.87
CA ASP A 206 -10.91 14.84 -26.88
C ASP A 206 -10.28 13.66 -27.66
N GLY A 207 -10.60 12.42 -27.26
CA GLY A 207 -10.09 11.20 -27.88
C GLY A 207 -8.87 10.60 -27.17
N THR A 208 -8.34 11.23 -26.12
CA THR A 208 -7.28 10.65 -25.29
C THR A 208 -7.81 9.39 -24.59
N THR A 209 -7.06 8.30 -24.66
CA THR A 209 -7.43 7.03 -24.01
C THR A 209 -6.46 6.74 -22.87
N TYR A 210 -6.98 6.46 -21.68
CA TYR A 210 -6.19 6.08 -20.52
C TYR A 210 -6.30 4.59 -20.20
N ALA A 211 -5.16 3.99 -19.85
CA ALA A 211 -5.12 2.78 -19.04
C ALA A 211 -5.70 3.05 -17.64
N PRO A 212 -5.94 2.01 -16.80
CA PRO A 212 -6.34 2.21 -15.41
C PRO A 212 -5.35 3.11 -14.65
N ILE A 213 -5.77 4.34 -14.35
CA ILE A 213 -4.98 5.39 -13.66
C ILE A 213 -4.60 4.96 -12.24
N GLY A 214 -5.38 4.09 -11.60
CA GLY A 214 -5.06 3.48 -10.30
C GLY A 214 -4.08 2.31 -10.39
N GLY A 215 -3.62 1.96 -11.60
CA GLY A 215 -2.75 0.81 -11.88
C GLY A 215 -3.51 -0.48 -12.18
N GLY A 216 -4.82 -0.53 -11.97
CA GLY A 216 -5.66 -1.68 -12.24
C GLY A 216 -5.63 -2.74 -11.13
N TYR A 217 -6.34 -3.84 -11.37
CA TYR A 217 -6.49 -4.94 -10.42
C TYR A 217 -6.37 -6.31 -11.10
N MET A 218 -6.09 -7.32 -10.28
CA MET A 218 -6.06 -8.74 -10.67
C MET A 218 -7.44 -9.39 -10.55
N PHE A 219 -7.60 -10.61 -11.06
CA PHE A 219 -8.85 -11.38 -10.91
C PHE A 219 -9.20 -11.71 -9.44
N SER A 220 -8.22 -11.74 -8.55
CA SER A 220 -8.45 -11.82 -7.10
C SER A 220 -9.11 -10.57 -6.52
N GLY A 221 -9.13 -9.47 -7.28
CA GLY A 221 -9.67 -8.17 -6.90
C GLY A 221 -8.66 -7.24 -6.22
N HIS A 222 -7.47 -7.73 -5.87
CA HIS A 222 -6.39 -6.90 -5.33
C HIS A 222 -5.79 -6.02 -6.42
N SER A 223 -5.29 -4.85 -6.04
CA SER A 223 -4.60 -3.95 -6.98
C SER A 223 -3.34 -4.60 -7.53
N ILE A 224 -3.01 -4.30 -8.78
CA ILE A 224 -1.74 -4.74 -9.39
C ILE A 224 -0.56 -4.24 -8.54
N PHE A 225 -0.66 -3.01 -8.02
CA PHE A 225 0.28 -2.45 -7.07
C PHE A 225 0.56 -3.38 -5.88
N ALA A 226 -0.47 -3.87 -5.18
CA ALA A 226 -0.28 -4.71 -4.01
C ALA A 226 0.45 -6.04 -4.31
N ILE A 227 0.25 -6.60 -5.50
CA ILE A 227 0.95 -7.81 -5.95
C ILE A 227 2.40 -7.48 -6.31
N THR A 228 2.60 -6.46 -7.13
CA THR A 228 3.94 -6.04 -7.57
C THR A 228 4.85 -5.67 -6.40
N GLU A 229 4.33 -5.01 -5.36
CA GLU A 229 5.12 -4.66 -4.19
C GLU A 229 5.41 -5.85 -3.29
N MET A 230 4.53 -6.86 -3.24
CA MET A 230 4.86 -8.14 -2.61
C MET A 230 6.01 -8.82 -3.33
N ASP A 231 5.91 -8.98 -4.66
CA ASP A 231 6.91 -9.70 -5.45
C ASP A 231 8.28 -9.03 -5.33
N LYS A 232 8.34 -7.70 -5.48
CA LYS A 232 9.59 -6.93 -5.33
C LYS A 232 10.23 -7.12 -3.96
N GLU A 233 9.45 -7.01 -2.88
CA GLU A 233 10.02 -7.13 -1.54
C GLU A 233 10.41 -8.58 -1.26
N HIS A 234 9.64 -9.55 -1.73
CA HIS A 234 9.98 -10.97 -1.62
C HIS A 234 11.30 -11.30 -2.32
N ASP A 235 11.48 -10.85 -3.55
CA ASP A 235 12.72 -11.05 -4.30
C ASP A 235 13.90 -10.37 -3.60
N PHE A 236 13.66 -9.19 -3.03
CA PHE A 236 14.69 -8.45 -2.30
C PHE A 236 15.09 -9.16 -1.00
N LEU A 237 14.13 -9.69 -0.23
CA LEU A 237 14.41 -10.45 1.00
C LEU A 237 15.20 -11.73 0.72
N GLU A 238 14.91 -12.44 -0.39
CA GLU A 238 15.73 -13.59 -0.82
C GLU A 238 17.14 -13.16 -1.23
N CYS A 239 17.32 -11.96 -1.80
CA CYS A 239 18.66 -11.42 -2.04
C CYS A 239 19.40 -11.21 -0.71
N LEU A 240 18.73 -10.67 0.31
CA LEU A 240 19.34 -10.44 1.62
C LEU A 240 19.74 -11.74 2.33
N GLU A 241 18.90 -12.78 2.27
CA GLU A 241 19.23 -14.10 2.82
C GLU A 241 20.47 -14.71 2.17
N ARG A 242 20.64 -14.51 0.86
CA ARG A 242 21.82 -14.99 0.13
C ARG A 242 23.12 -14.30 0.54
N LEU A 243 23.06 -13.14 1.19
CA LEU A 243 24.25 -12.46 1.74
C LEU A 243 24.71 -13.06 3.06
N ILE A 244 23.84 -13.77 3.79
CA ILE A 244 24.16 -14.27 5.13
C ILE A 244 25.38 -15.21 5.13
N PRO A 245 25.50 -16.20 4.23
CA PRO A 245 26.68 -17.07 4.17
C PRO A 245 27.99 -16.31 4.00
N ASP A 246 27.99 -15.24 3.20
CA ASP A 246 29.19 -14.42 2.94
C ASP A 246 29.60 -13.57 4.15
N LEU A 247 28.64 -13.25 5.03
CA LEU A 247 28.88 -12.52 6.28
C LEU A 247 29.41 -13.43 7.41
N ILE A 248 29.10 -14.74 7.39
CA ILE A 248 29.45 -15.68 8.45
C ILE A 248 30.94 -15.66 8.79
N PRO A 249 31.90 -15.72 7.85
CA PRO A 249 33.33 -15.73 8.19
C PRO A 249 33.77 -14.51 9.01
N THR A 250 33.13 -13.36 8.78
CA THR A 250 33.43 -12.11 9.51
C THR A 250 32.80 -12.11 10.90
N LEU A 251 31.64 -12.76 11.07
CA LEU A 251 30.90 -12.81 12.33
C LEU A 251 31.34 -13.96 13.25
N LEU A 252 31.98 -14.99 12.68
CA LEU A 252 32.34 -16.23 13.39
C LEU A 252 33.13 -15.98 14.69
N PRO A 253 34.16 -15.10 14.73
CA PRO A 253 34.90 -14.85 15.98
C PRO A 253 34.02 -14.30 17.11
N GLU A 254 33.07 -13.42 16.81
CA GLU A 254 32.15 -12.87 17.80
C GLU A 254 31.07 -13.88 18.18
N LEU A 255 30.60 -14.71 17.24
CA LEU A 255 29.69 -15.82 17.50
C LEU A 255 30.31 -16.82 18.49
N GLU A 256 31.56 -17.26 18.24
CA GLU A 256 32.30 -18.19 19.10
C GLU A 256 32.51 -17.61 20.51
N LYS A 257 32.87 -16.33 20.61
CA LYS A 257 32.99 -15.62 21.90
C LYS A 257 31.68 -15.60 22.68
N ARG A 258 30.54 -15.61 21.99
CA ARG A 258 29.20 -15.66 22.60
C ARG A 258 28.64 -17.07 22.74
N GLY A 259 29.48 -18.08 22.58
CA GLY A 259 29.16 -19.48 22.86
C GLY A 259 28.65 -20.27 21.67
N TYR A 260 28.79 -19.77 20.44
CA TYR A 260 28.58 -20.61 19.25
C TYR A 260 29.60 -21.75 19.25
N LEU A 261 29.10 -22.98 19.13
CA LEU A 261 29.93 -24.17 18.97
C LEU A 261 29.93 -24.57 17.51
N GLU A 262 31.11 -24.91 16.99
CA GLU A 262 31.27 -25.44 15.64
C GLU A 262 30.28 -26.60 15.44
N ASN A 263 29.48 -26.52 14.36
CA ASN A 263 28.40 -27.45 13.99
C ASN A 263 27.01 -27.23 14.62
N GLY A 264 26.80 -26.11 15.34
CA GLY A 264 25.47 -25.70 15.80
C GLY A 264 24.58 -25.18 14.67
N ASP A 265 23.27 -25.38 14.80
CA ASP A 265 22.25 -24.68 14.03
C ASP A 265 22.32 -23.18 14.37
N LEU A 266 22.36 -22.32 13.36
CA LEU A 266 22.43 -20.87 13.53
C LEU A 266 21.15 -20.23 13.02
N ARG A 267 20.29 -19.82 13.96
CA ARG A 267 19.06 -19.09 13.61
C ARG A 267 19.38 -17.63 13.30
N VAL A 268 18.82 -17.13 12.19
CA VAL A 268 18.92 -15.74 11.78
C VAL A 268 17.51 -15.23 11.50
N SER A 269 17.15 -14.09 12.08
CA SER A 269 15.88 -13.44 11.82
C SER A 269 16.07 -12.05 11.23
N LEU A 270 15.13 -11.62 10.40
CA LEU A 270 15.11 -10.27 9.85
C LEU A 270 14.65 -9.27 10.92
N VAL A 271 15.33 -8.12 10.98
CA VAL A 271 14.89 -6.97 11.75
C VAL A 271 14.90 -5.74 10.85
N LEU A 272 13.77 -5.05 10.76
CA LEU A 272 13.63 -3.82 9.99
C LEU A 272 13.59 -2.61 10.91
N THR A 273 14.35 -1.59 10.55
CA THR A 273 14.24 -0.24 11.12
C THR A 273 13.75 0.75 10.06
N ASP A 274 13.58 2.01 10.43
CA ASP A 274 13.38 3.11 9.50
C ASP A 274 14.61 3.34 8.60
N LEU A 275 15.81 2.93 9.03
CA LEU A 275 17.08 3.22 8.36
C LEU A 275 17.67 2.06 7.56
N ALA A 276 17.51 0.82 8.02
CA ALA A 276 18.17 -0.34 7.43
C ALA A 276 17.45 -1.68 7.73
N TYR A 277 17.77 -2.67 6.91
CA TYR A 277 17.50 -4.09 7.14
C TYR A 277 18.68 -4.71 7.87
N PHE A 278 18.41 -5.51 8.89
CA PHE A 278 19.40 -6.17 9.72
C PHE A 278 19.15 -7.67 9.81
N ALA A 279 20.24 -8.43 9.88
CA ALA A 279 20.21 -9.82 10.33
C ALA A 279 20.48 -9.86 11.83
N HIS A 280 19.56 -10.49 12.56
CA HIS A 280 19.67 -10.70 13.99
C HIS A 280 19.90 -12.18 14.28
N PHE A 281 20.94 -12.47 15.06
CA PHE A 281 21.28 -13.79 15.57
C PHE A 281 20.81 -13.87 17.03
N PRO A 282 19.54 -14.24 17.28
CA PRO A 282 18.89 -14.05 18.58
C PRO A 282 19.58 -14.76 19.73
N GLU A 283 20.08 -15.97 19.49
CA GLU A 283 20.76 -16.79 20.50
C GLU A 283 22.08 -16.17 20.98
N TYR A 284 22.69 -15.33 20.15
CA TYR A 284 23.98 -14.70 20.41
C TYR A 284 23.84 -13.18 20.63
N GLY A 285 22.65 -12.61 20.46
CA GLY A 285 22.40 -11.17 20.59
C GLY A 285 23.28 -10.32 19.66
N ILE A 286 23.59 -10.84 18.47
CA ILE A 286 24.37 -10.14 17.44
C ILE A 286 23.39 -9.60 16.41
N VAL A 287 23.58 -8.35 16.00
CA VAL A 287 22.81 -7.71 14.93
C VAL A 287 23.80 -7.12 13.94
N THR A 288 23.64 -7.42 12.66
CA THR A 288 24.48 -6.88 11.58
C THR A 288 23.63 -6.20 10.51
N GLU A 289 24.09 -5.05 10.01
CA GLU A 289 23.42 -4.33 8.93
C GLU A 289 23.60 -5.10 7.62
N LEU A 290 22.50 -5.35 6.92
CA LEU A 290 22.53 -5.96 5.59
C LEU A 290 22.49 -4.89 4.50
N GLN A 291 21.55 -3.96 4.63
CA GLN A 291 21.31 -2.95 3.60
C GLN A 291 20.57 -1.76 4.17
N LYS A 292 21.07 -0.55 3.88
CA LYS A 292 20.33 0.70 4.17
C LYS A 292 19.07 0.79 3.35
N ARG A 293 18.00 1.29 3.97
CA ARG A 293 16.72 1.56 3.31
C ARG A 293 16.85 2.79 2.44
N ARG A 294 16.30 2.69 1.24
CA ARG A 294 16.08 3.86 0.39
C ARG A 294 14.79 4.53 0.85
N ALA A 295 14.77 5.86 0.80
CA ALA A 295 13.53 6.60 0.97
C ALA A 295 12.52 6.11 -0.08
N GLY A 296 11.33 5.75 0.37
CA GLY A 296 10.27 5.19 -0.46
C GLY A 296 8.99 5.09 0.35
N PRO A 297 7.86 4.72 -0.28
CA PRO A 297 6.55 4.64 0.37
C PRO A 297 6.50 3.65 1.56
N TRP A 298 7.58 2.90 1.79
CA TRP A 298 7.71 1.82 2.75
C TRP A 298 8.43 2.19 4.04
N SER A 299 9.01 3.39 4.16
CA SER A 299 9.92 3.78 5.26
C SER A 299 9.32 3.68 6.68
N ALA A 300 8.01 3.53 6.81
CA ALA A 300 7.32 3.38 8.09
C ALA A 300 7.28 1.93 8.64
N VAL A 301 7.57 0.90 7.82
CA VAL A 301 7.55 -0.51 8.27
C VAL A 301 8.77 -0.78 9.16
N VAL A 302 8.54 -1.00 10.45
CA VAL A 302 9.59 -1.22 11.46
C VAL A 302 9.22 -2.44 12.32
N SER A 303 10.20 -3.32 12.57
CA SER A 303 10.02 -4.47 13.46
C SER A 303 9.89 -4.00 14.91
N LYS A 304 8.88 -4.50 15.64
CA LYS A 304 8.61 -4.09 17.03
C LYS A 304 9.78 -4.32 17.99
N ASN A 305 10.52 -5.40 17.79
CA ASN A 305 11.69 -5.75 18.60
C ASN A 305 12.92 -4.88 18.29
N ALA A 306 12.95 -4.11 17.19
CA ALA A 306 14.09 -3.27 16.84
C ALA A 306 14.45 -2.26 17.96
N LYS A 307 13.45 -1.77 18.70
CA LYS A 307 13.65 -0.83 19.83
C LYS A 307 14.32 -1.47 21.05
N THR A 308 14.32 -2.79 21.15
CA THR A 308 14.80 -3.54 22.33
C THR A 308 16.11 -4.27 22.08
N LEU A 309 16.63 -4.25 20.86
CA LEU A 309 17.87 -4.93 20.50
C LEU A 309 19.09 -4.10 20.92
N LYS A 310 20.12 -4.80 21.38
CA LYS A 310 21.45 -4.22 21.59
C LYS A 310 22.22 -4.33 20.28
N TRP A 311 22.49 -3.18 19.67
CA TRP A 311 23.28 -3.07 18.45
C TRP A 311 24.75 -3.30 18.79
N ALA A 312 25.40 -4.19 18.03
CA ALA A 312 26.83 -4.48 18.17
C ALA A 312 27.67 -3.49 17.36
#